data_AF-A0A8T3VGA7-F1
#
_entry.id   AF-A0A8T3VGA7-F1
#
_cell.length_a   1.000
_cell.length_b   1.000
_cell.length_c   1.000
_cell.angle_alpha   90.00
_cell.angle_beta   90.00
_cell.angle_gamma   90.00
#
_symmetry.space_group_name_H-M   'P 1'
#
loop_
_entity.id
_entity.type
_entity.pdbx_description
1 polymer ?
#
loop_
_entity_poly.entity_id
_entity_poly.type
_entity_poly.pdbx_seq_one_letter_code
_entity_poly.pdbx_strand_id
1 'polypeptide(L)'
;VYDDIIRVKEGKRIRAGRGKTRGRKYKKVKGPLLVVGEDDGISLGARNHAGVDVVVVDNLNAELLAPGTHPGRLTIYTKSAVEKLGGLFQ
;
A
#
# COMPACT_ATOMS: atom_id res chain seq x y z
N VAL A 1 7.29 11.79 -0.22
CA VAL A 1 6.02 11.06 -0.46
C VAL A 1 5.52 11.26 -1.88
N TYR A 2 5.37 12.51 -2.34
CA TYR A 2 4.92 12.81 -3.70
C TYR A 2 5.79 12.17 -4.80
N ASP A 3 7.13 12.22 -4.65
CA ASP A 3 8.05 11.59 -5.59
C ASP A 3 7.84 10.07 -5.70
N ASP A 4 7.42 9.43 -4.61
CA ASP A 4 7.12 7.99 -4.61
C ASP A 4 5.86 7.68 -5.44
N ILE A 5 4.88 8.57 -5.40
CA ILE A 5 3.67 8.47 -6.23
C ILE A 5 4.02 8.64 -7.72
N ILE A 6 4.92 9.59 -8.06
CA ILE A 6 5.42 9.77 -9.43
C ILE A 6 6.14 8.50 -9.90
N ARG A 7 7.10 8.00 -9.10
CA ARG A 7 7.84 6.76 -9.37
C ARG A 7 6.91 5.59 -9.67
N VAL A 8 5.83 5.45 -8.92
CA VAL A 8 4.86 4.36 -9.11
C VAL A 8 4.02 4.55 -10.37
N LYS A 9 3.61 5.79 -10.66
CA LYS A 9 2.85 6.13 -11.87
C LYS A 9 3.64 5.79 -13.13
N GLU A 10 4.93 6.17 -13.17
CA GLU A 10 5.84 5.87 -14.28
C GLU A 10 6.27 4.40 -14.32
N GLY A 11 6.33 3.74 -13.16
CA GLY A 11 6.71 2.33 -13.04
C GLY A 11 5.69 1.32 -13.55
N LYS A 12 4.48 1.75 -13.95
CA LYS A 12 3.46 0.86 -14.50
C LYS A 12 3.87 0.35 -15.89
N ARG A 13 4.12 -0.96 -16.01
CA ARG A 13 4.55 -1.59 -17.27
C ARG A 13 3.67 -2.79 -17.65
N ILE A 14 3.66 -3.14 -18.93
CA ILE A 14 3.01 -4.36 -19.41
C ILE A 14 3.84 -5.57 -18.98
N ARG A 15 3.18 -6.58 -18.43
CA ARG A 15 3.80 -7.82 -17.97
C ARG A 15 4.29 -8.63 -19.18
N ALA A 16 5.53 -9.11 -19.10
CA ALA A 16 6.07 -10.04 -20.08
C ALA A 16 5.42 -11.43 -19.98
N GLY A 17 5.52 -12.22 -21.06
CA GLY A 17 5.04 -13.60 -21.11
C GLY A 17 3.52 -13.78 -21.15
N ARG A 18 3.04 -15.01 -20.89
CA ARG A 18 1.60 -15.37 -20.97
C ARG A 18 0.73 -14.78 -19.86
N GLY A 19 1.33 -14.24 -18.79
CA GLY A 19 0.57 -13.56 -17.73
C GLY A 19 -0.26 -12.38 -18.25
N LYS A 20 0.16 -11.77 -19.36
CA LYS A 20 -0.55 -10.65 -19.99
C LYS A 20 -1.94 -11.02 -20.51
N THR A 21 -2.12 -12.26 -20.98
CA THR A 21 -3.40 -12.75 -21.54
C THR A 21 -4.32 -13.31 -20.46
N ARG A 22 -3.81 -13.62 -19.27
CA ARG A 22 -4.56 -14.20 -18.14
C ARG A 22 -5.15 -13.13 -17.19
N GLY A 23 -5.51 -11.96 -17.72
CA GLY A 23 -6.07 -10.85 -16.92
C GLY A 23 -5.06 -10.08 -16.05
N ARG A 24 -3.78 -10.47 -16.01
CA ARG A 24 -2.73 -9.79 -15.21
C ARG A 24 -1.79 -8.95 -16.09
N LYS A 25 -2.37 -8.18 -17.02
CA LYS A 25 -1.65 -7.42 -18.05
C LYS A 25 -0.65 -6.41 -17.51
N TYR A 26 -0.96 -5.74 -16.40
CA TYR A 26 -0.09 -4.71 -15.84
C TYR A 26 0.70 -5.22 -14.63
N LYS A 27 1.97 -4.81 -14.55
CA LYS A 27 2.77 -4.85 -13.33
C LYS A 27 2.74 -3.44 -12.74
N LYS A 28 2.16 -3.30 -11.55
CA LYS A 28 2.15 -2.04 -10.78
C LYS A 28 3.27 -2.10 -9.76
N VAL A 29 3.95 -0.98 -9.55
CA VAL A 29 4.95 -0.84 -8.48
C VAL A 29 4.21 -0.57 -7.16
N LYS A 30 4.77 -1.04 -6.04
CA LYS A 30 4.25 -0.74 -4.71
C LYS A 30 4.75 0.64 -4.27
N GLY A 31 3.81 1.49 -3.88
CA GLY A 31 4.06 2.82 -3.32
C GLY A 31 3.86 2.85 -1.82
N PRO A 32 3.48 3.99 -1.26
CA PRO A 32 3.32 4.13 0.18
C PRO A 32 2.14 3.28 0.69
N LEU A 33 2.25 2.85 1.94
CA LEU A 33 1.16 2.24 2.71
C LEU A 33 0.62 3.28 3.68
N LEU A 34 -0.69 3.50 3.69
CA LEU A 34 -1.36 4.33 4.68
C LEU A 34 -2.03 3.42 5.71
N VAL A 35 -1.64 3.55 6.97
CA VAL A 35 -2.23 2.80 8.08
C VAL A 35 -3.11 3.74 8.89
N VAL A 36 -4.39 3.39 8.98
CA VAL A 36 -5.43 4.21 9.61
C VAL A 36 -6.02 3.48 10.81
N GLY A 37 -6.42 4.23 11.83
CA GLY A 37 -7.12 3.66 12.99
C GLY A 37 -8.57 3.25 12.66
N GLU A 38 -9.22 3.98 11.75
CA GLU A 38 -10.58 3.78 11.26
C GLU A 38 -10.65 4.27 9.81
N ASP A 39 -11.51 3.66 8.99
CA ASP A 39 -11.67 3.99 7.57
C ASP A 39 -12.85 4.95 7.36
N ASP A 40 -12.65 6.22 7.71
CA ASP A 40 -13.64 7.30 7.54
C ASP A 40 -13.73 7.79 6.08
N GLY A 41 -13.78 6.85 5.12
CA GLY A 41 -13.74 7.16 3.69
C GLY A 41 -12.34 7.48 3.14
N ILE A 42 -11.30 7.31 3.95
CA ILE A 42 -9.90 7.50 3.55
C ILE A 42 -9.52 6.51 2.45
N SER A 43 -9.97 5.25 2.55
CA SER A 43 -9.77 4.25 1.50
C SER A 43 -10.40 4.70 0.18
N LEU A 44 -11.59 5.28 0.22
CA LEU A 44 -12.32 5.75 -0.97
C LEU A 44 -11.57 6.91 -1.66
N GLY A 45 -11.05 7.86 -0.88
CA GLY A 45 -10.25 8.97 -1.39
C GLY A 45 -8.90 8.51 -1.95
N ALA A 46 -8.25 7.56 -1.28
CA ALA A 46 -6.90 7.12 -1.64
C ALA A 46 -6.84 6.12 -2.80
N ARG A 47 -7.91 5.35 -3.05
CA ARG A 47 -7.90 4.18 -3.97
C ARG A 47 -7.47 4.48 -5.41
N ASN A 48 -7.62 5.73 -5.86
CA ASN A 48 -7.31 6.12 -7.23
C ASN A 48 -5.86 6.57 -7.41
N HIS A 49 -5.13 6.80 -6.32
CA HIS A 49 -3.72 7.17 -6.40
C HIS A 49 -2.86 5.95 -6.72
N ALA A 50 -1.84 6.15 -7.55
CA ALA A 50 -1.05 5.05 -8.10
C ALA A 50 -0.23 4.34 -7.01
N GLY A 51 -0.58 3.08 -6.73
CA GLY A 51 0.10 2.18 -5.79
C GLY A 51 0.15 2.62 -4.34
N VAL A 52 -0.74 3.54 -3.97
CA VAL A 52 -1.11 3.80 -2.58
C VAL A 52 -2.04 2.68 -2.14
N ASP A 53 -1.68 1.99 -1.06
CA ASP A 53 -2.56 1.03 -0.39
C ASP A 53 -2.97 1.62 0.96
N VAL A 54 -4.22 1.40 1.38
CA VAL A 54 -4.75 1.81 2.69
C VAL A 54 -5.12 0.56 3.48
N VAL A 55 -4.80 0.53 4.76
CA VAL A 55 -5.16 -0.57 5.66
C VAL A 55 -5.53 -0.04 7.04
N VAL A 56 -6.52 -0.66 7.67
CA VAL A 56 -6.83 -0.42 9.09
C VAL A 56 -5.82 -1.18 9.95
N VAL A 57 -5.40 -0.62 11.09
CA VAL A 57 -4.39 -1.23 11.99
C VAL A 57 -4.67 -2.70 12.28
N ASP A 58 -5.93 -3.05 12.56
CA ASP A 58 -6.34 -4.41 12.92
C ASP A 58 -6.10 -5.44 11.80
N ASN A 59 -6.01 -4.98 10.55
CA ASN A 59 -5.80 -5.79 9.36
C ASN A 59 -4.35 -5.68 8.82
N LEU A 60 -3.44 -5.09 9.59
CA LEU A 60 -2.05 -4.95 9.18
C LEU A 60 -1.39 -6.33 9.08
N ASN A 61 -0.70 -6.60 7.97
CA ASN A 61 -0.08 -7.89 7.72
C ASN A 61 1.34 -7.76 7.13
N ALA A 62 2.10 -8.85 7.18
CA ALA A 62 3.47 -8.89 6.72
C ALA A 62 3.61 -8.64 5.21
N GLU A 63 2.64 -9.06 4.39
CA GLU A 63 2.68 -8.85 2.94
C GLU A 63 2.56 -7.36 2.57
N LEU A 64 1.75 -6.60 3.33
CA LEU A 64 1.58 -5.18 3.14
C LEU A 64 2.81 -4.39 3.56
N LEU A 65 3.46 -4.79 4.66
CA LEU A 65 4.67 -4.15 5.20
C LEU A 65 5.94 -4.53 4.42
N ALA A 66 6.01 -5.76 3.93
CA ALA A 66 7.18 -6.33 3.25
C ALA A 66 6.79 -6.99 1.91
N PRO A 67 6.31 -6.22 0.92
CA PRO A 67 5.86 -6.77 -0.36
C PRO A 67 7.02 -7.44 -1.11
N GLY A 68 6.87 -8.73 -1.42
CA GLY A 68 7.92 -9.50 -2.07
C GLY A 68 9.10 -9.82 -1.16
N THR A 69 8.87 -9.98 0.15
CA THR A 69 9.90 -10.29 1.16
C THR A 69 10.99 -9.23 1.31
N HIS A 70 10.71 -7.99 0.90
CA HIS A 70 11.58 -6.84 1.13
C HIS A 70 11.01 -5.97 2.26
N PRO A 71 11.63 -5.92 3.45
CA PRO A 71 11.17 -5.09 4.55
C PRO A 71 11.43 -3.60 4.26
N GLY A 72 10.73 -2.72 4.99
CA GLY A 72 10.96 -1.28 4.90
C GLY A 72 10.14 -0.58 3.82
N ARG A 73 8.86 -0.96 3.67
CA ARG A 73 7.93 -0.17 2.85
C ARG A 73 7.67 1.20 3.50
N LEU A 74 7.68 2.26 2.69
CA LEU A 74 7.29 3.59 3.14
C LEU A 74 5.85 3.55 3.69
N THR A 75 5.71 3.69 5.00
CA THR A 75 4.44 3.52 5.70
C THR A 75 4.12 4.79 6.48
N ILE A 76 2.91 5.32 6.30
CA ILE A 76 2.41 6.53 6.94
C ILE A 76 1.31 6.12 7.90
N TYR A 77 1.47 6.44 9.17
CA TYR A 77 0.50 6.12 10.21
C TYR A 77 -0.30 7.37 10.58
N THR A 78 -1.61 7.22 10.77
CA THR A 78 -2.39 8.24 11.47
C THR A 78 -2.06 8.21 12.96
N LYS A 79 -2.28 9.33 13.66
CA LYS A 79 -2.08 9.38 15.11
C LYS A 79 -2.88 8.30 15.84
N SER A 80 -4.16 8.16 15.49
CA SER A 80 -5.05 7.12 16.01
C SER A 80 -4.54 5.70 15.74
N ALA A 81 -3.89 5.49 14.58
CA ALA A 81 -3.31 4.20 14.26
C ALA A 81 -2.16 3.85 15.21
N VAL A 82 -1.25 4.79 15.47
CA VAL A 82 -0.10 4.59 16.38
C VAL A 82 -0.57 4.29 17.81
N GLU A 83 -1.57 5.03 18.29
CA GLU A 83 -2.15 4.82 19.62
C GLU A 83 -2.76 3.41 19.76
N LYS A 84 -3.55 2.96 18.79
CA LYS A 84 -4.11 1.59 18.77
C LYS A 84 -3.00 0.52 18.70
N LEU A 85 -1.97 0.76 17.89
CA LEU A 85 -0.86 -0.18 17.70
C LEU A 85 -0.04 -0.37 18.98
N GLY A 86 0.12 0.68 19.79
CA GLY A 86 0.76 0.59 21.10
C GLY A 86 0.00 -0.28 22.10
N GLY A 87 -1.34 -0.31 22.05
CA GLY A 87 -2.16 -1.19 22.89
C GLY A 87 -2.27 -2.63 22.38
N LEU A 88 -2.07 -2.87 21.08
CA LEU A 88 -2.19 -4.19 20.45
C LEU A 88 -1.02 -5.14 20.76
N PHE A 89 0.16 -4.61 21.07
CA PHE A 89 1.39 -5.39 21.28
C PHE A 89 2.00 -5.21 22.67
N GLN A 90 1.16 -4.93 23.67
CA GLN A 90 1.54 -4.85 25.09
C GLN A 90 1.57 -6.21 25.78
#